data_AF-A0A8T7C2A4-F1
#
_entry.id   AF-A0A8T7C2A4-F1
#
_cell.length_a   1.000
_cell.length_b   1.000
_cell.length_c   1.000
_cell.angle_alpha   90.00
_cell.angle_beta   90.00
_cell.angle_gamma   90.00
#
_symmetry.space_group_name_H-M   'P 1'
#
loop_
_entity.id
_entity.type
_entity.pdbx_description
1 polymer ?
#
loop_
_entity_poly.entity_id
_entity_poly.type
_entity_poly.pdbx_seq_one_letter_code
_entity_poly.pdbx_strand_id
1 'polypeptide(L)'
;DWRDVGDGFVDIGYPIAEIQTDGVFTLTKPANSGGLVTVGSTAEQLLYEIGDPQRYLLPDVACDFTQVKIRQIDPERVQVSGAMGTPPPDQYKVSATYIDGYKAAMSVQFIGFDAVEKARLHARMGLQRADNLLIEAGLEPFSETNVDVVGANGQFGDRDPQQIREVDLKIAVKHASKKGADAFIQALSGLGLAAPPGLAVFQSGRPKPSPVVRLFSFLLPRNEIEMQIENGDAVRTLKDQVFEREKYVRKVNIVLPAAVDTGQEMVSVPLVKLAWGRSGDKGDNANIGIIARRAEYAPWLWKALDEKTIREIFSHFGVTRVERFFLPGTNAINYVLLRVLGGGGVASIRLDPQGKAYAQILLHHKIPIPVKMAEKIS
;
A
#
# COMPACT_ATOMS: atom_id res chain seq x y z
N ASP A 1 -0.20 -5.73 -19.02
CA ASP A 1 -1.43 -5.42 -18.24
C ASP A 1 -2.14 -6.72 -17.87
N TRP A 2 -2.98 -6.74 -16.82
CA TRP A 2 -3.55 -8.00 -16.32
C TRP A 2 -4.38 -8.75 -17.36
N ARG A 3 -5.03 -8.03 -18.29
CA ARG A 3 -5.81 -8.62 -19.39
C ARG A 3 -4.97 -9.48 -20.34
N ASP A 4 -3.68 -9.22 -20.43
CA ASP A 4 -2.78 -9.93 -21.34
C ASP A 4 -2.54 -11.39 -20.91
N VAL A 5 -2.87 -11.74 -19.65
CA VAL A 5 -2.80 -13.12 -19.15
C VAL A 5 -3.87 -14.01 -19.81
N GLY A 6 -4.98 -13.42 -20.29
CA GLY A 6 -6.09 -14.16 -20.90
C GLY A 6 -6.69 -15.21 -19.96
N ASP A 7 -7.02 -16.38 -20.51
CA ASP A 7 -7.63 -17.49 -19.74
C ASP A 7 -6.64 -18.18 -18.78
N GLY A 8 -5.35 -17.86 -18.85
CA GLY A 8 -4.29 -18.45 -18.03
C GLY A 8 -4.28 -18.02 -16.55
N PHE A 9 -5.31 -17.33 -16.05
CA PHE A 9 -5.36 -16.93 -14.64
C PHE A 9 -5.54 -18.11 -13.67
N VAL A 10 -6.23 -19.16 -14.11
CA VAL A 10 -6.57 -20.31 -13.25
C VAL A 10 -5.35 -21.17 -12.92
N ASP A 11 -4.36 -21.19 -13.80
CA ASP A 11 -3.18 -22.06 -13.71
C ASP A 11 -1.88 -21.25 -13.52
N ILE A 12 -1.93 -20.07 -12.91
CA ILE A 12 -0.73 -19.23 -12.68
C ILE A 12 0.30 -20.01 -11.86
N GLY A 13 1.47 -20.23 -12.46
CA GLY A 13 2.62 -20.84 -11.80
C GLY A 13 3.36 -19.86 -10.89
N TYR A 14 4.01 -20.38 -9.85
CA TYR A 14 4.97 -19.59 -9.07
C TYR A 14 6.21 -19.25 -9.92
N PRO A 15 6.74 -18.01 -9.84
CA PRO A 15 7.91 -17.64 -10.60
C PRO A 15 9.16 -18.40 -10.12
N ILE A 16 10.04 -18.71 -11.07
CA ILE A 16 11.33 -19.36 -10.86
C ILE A 16 12.42 -18.31 -11.07
N ALA A 17 13.39 -18.23 -10.16
CA ALA A 17 14.59 -17.40 -10.32
C ALA A 17 15.81 -18.30 -10.56
N GLU A 18 16.39 -18.22 -11.76
CA GLU A 18 17.63 -18.89 -12.14
C GLU A 18 18.80 -17.94 -11.85
N ILE A 19 19.48 -18.14 -10.71
CA ILE A 19 20.49 -17.21 -10.19
C ILE A 19 21.89 -17.65 -10.60
N GLN A 20 22.64 -16.74 -11.22
CA GLN A 20 24.04 -16.93 -11.60
C GLN A 20 24.99 -16.60 -10.44
N THR A 21 26.24 -17.06 -10.52
CA THR A 21 27.24 -16.87 -9.47
C THR A 21 27.64 -15.41 -9.24
N ASP A 22 27.41 -14.54 -10.22
CA ASP A 22 27.66 -13.10 -10.13
C ASP A 22 26.46 -12.29 -9.60
N GLY A 23 25.35 -12.97 -9.24
CA GLY A 23 24.13 -12.37 -8.73
C GLY A 23 23.15 -11.88 -9.80
N VAL A 24 23.49 -11.97 -11.09
CA VAL A 24 22.52 -11.78 -12.18
C VAL A 24 21.55 -12.95 -12.17
N PHE A 25 20.25 -12.71 -12.36
CA PHE A 25 19.28 -13.80 -12.42
C PHE A 25 18.26 -13.63 -13.54
N THR A 26 17.73 -14.76 -13.99
CA THR A 26 16.61 -14.80 -14.94
C THR A 26 15.36 -15.25 -14.20
N LEU A 27 14.30 -14.45 -14.27
CA LEU A 27 12.96 -14.86 -13.85
C LEU A 27 12.26 -15.58 -15.00
N THR A 28 11.59 -16.67 -14.67
CA THR A 28 10.72 -17.42 -15.57
C THR A 28 9.57 -18.07 -14.80
N LYS A 29 8.80 -18.95 -15.45
CA LYS A 29 7.69 -19.71 -14.84
C LYS A 29 7.72 -21.17 -15.30
N PRO A 30 7.06 -22.09 -14.57
CA PRO A 30 6.92 -23.47 -15.01
C PRO A 30 6.34 -23.55 -16.44
N ALA A 31 6.84 -24.51 -17.21
CA ALA A 31 6.30 -24.78 -18.54
C ALA A 31 4.82 -25.16 -18.45
N ASN A 32 4.02 -24.69 -19.43
CA ASN A 32 2.58 -24.92 -19.52
C ASN A 32 1.75 -24.37 -18.34
N SER A 33 2.31 -23.55 -17.45
CA SER A 33 1.52 -22.78 -16.49
C SER A 33 1.02 -21.47 -17.11
N GLY A 34 -0.06 -20.93 -16.56
CA GLY A 34 -0.54 -19.60 -16.89
C GLY A 34 0.30 -18.47 -16.26
N GLY A 35 -0.20 -17.24 -16.39
CA GLY A 35 0.49 -16.02 -15.92
C GLY A 35 1.53 -15.48 -16.92
N LEU A 36 2.15 -14.34 -16.58
CA LEU A 36 3.12 -13.65 -17.43
C LEU A 36 4.36 -13.17 -16.66
N VAL A 37 5.54 -13.43 -17.22
CA VAL A 37 6.82 -12.91 -16.71
C VAL A 37 7.34 -11.86 -17.69
N THR A 38 7.14 -10.58 -17.32
CA THR A 38 7.47 -9.43 -18.16
C THR A 38 8.30 -8.41 -17.39
N VAL A 39 8.89 -7.45 -18.11
CA VAL A 39 9.53 -6.29 -17.47
C VAL A 39 8.58 -5.60 -16.48
N GLY A 40 7.31 -5.39 -16.86
CA GLY A 40 6.31 -4.74 -16.01
C GLY A 40 6.02 -5.53 -14.74
N SER A 41 5.66 -6.81 -14.84
CA SER A 41 5.33 -7.63 -13.66
C SER A 41 6.52 -7.82 -12.72
N THR A 42 7.73 -7.91 -13.27
CA THR A 42 8.98 -7.96 -12.49
C THR A 42 9.25 -6.64 -11.78
N ALA A 43 9.11 -5.50 -12.47
CA ALA A 43 9.38 -4.18 -11.91
C ALA A 43 8.38 -3.78 -10.83
N GLU A 44 7.10 -4.13 -10.99
CA GLU A 44 6.08 -3.95 -9.95
C GLU A 44 6.40 -4.75 -8.70
N GLN A 45 6.87 -6.00 -8.83
CA GLN A 45 7.28 -6.81 -7.69
C GLN A 45 8.55 -6.27 -7.02
N LEU A 46 9.52 -5.75 -7.78
CA LEU A 46 10.73 -5.12 -7.24
C LEU A 46 10.40 -3.94 -6.31
N LEU A 47 9.39 -3.14 -6.65
CA LEU A 47 9.00 -1.96 -5.89
C LEU A 47 7.90 -2.20 -4.85
N TYR A 48 7.47 -3.44 -4.64
CA TYR A 48 6.38 -3.75 -3.73
C TYR A 48 6.84 -3.78 -2.27
N GLU A 49 6.18 -2.99 -1.39
CA GLU A 49 6.41 -2.96 0.07
C GLU A 49 7.86 -2.60 0.50
N ILE A 50 8.56 -1.86 -0.36
CA ILE A 50 9.91 -1.38 -0.07
C ILE A 50 9.92 0.00 0.59
N GLY A 51 10.91 0.24 1.45
CA GLY A 51 11.16 1.54 2.06
C GLY A 51 12.02 2.41 1.16
N ASP A 52 13.11 2.94 1.69
CA ASP A 52 14.18 3.54 0.88
C ASP A 52 14.82 2.46 -0.03
N PRO A 53 14.66 2.53 -1.36
CA PRO A 53 15.22 1.56 -2.30
C PRO A 53 16.73 1.75 -2.53
N GLN A 54 17.27 2.93 -2.19
CA GLN A 54 18.69 3.25 -2.32
C GLN A 54 19.48 2.66 -1.16
N ARG A 55 18.76 2.27 -0.10
CA ARG A 55 19.29 1.67 1.12
C ARG A 55 18.23 0.83 1.83
N TYR A 56 17.74 -0.22 1.18
CA TYR A 56 16.70 -1.05 1.74
C TYR A 56 17.28 -2.03 2.76
N LEU A 57 17.02 -1.76 4.04
CA LEU A 57 17.56 -2.55 5.15
C LEU A 57 16.81 -3.89 5.29
N LEU A 58 17.53 -4.99 5.12
CA LEU A 58 17.12 -6.35 5.46
C LEU A 58 17.98 -6.88 6.62
N PRO A 59 17.59 -7.99 7.27
CA PRO A 59 18.34 -8.53 8.42
C PRO A 59 19.82 -8.83 8.11
N ASP A 60 20.13 -9.30 6.91
CA ASP A 60 21.46 -9.82 6.58
C ASP A 60 22.18 -9.02 5.47
N VAL A 61 21.51 -8.00 4.92
CA VAL A 61 22.06 -7.15 3.86
C VAL A 61 21.34 -5.80 3.83
N ALA A 62 22.04 -4.73 3.50
CA ALA A 62 21.42 -3.47 3.09
C ALA A 62 21.50 -3.36 1.56
N CYS A 63 20.35 -3.45 0.90
CA CYS A 63 20.25 -3.48 -0.57
C CYS A 63 20.22 -2.08 -1.18
N ASP A 64 20.87 -1.93 -2.33
CA ASP A 64 20.77 -0.78 -3.21
C ASP A 64 20.17 -1.25 -4.55
N PHE A 65 18.94 -0.80 -4.82
CA PHE A 65 18.19 -1.13 -6.03
C PHE A 65 18.25 -0.03 -7.11
N THR A 66 19.03 1.04 -6.90
CA THR A 66 19.01 2.22 -7.77
C THR A 66 19.41 1.93 -9.22
N GLN A 67 20.34 1.00 -9.41
CA GLN A 67 20.89 0.62 -10.72
C GLN A 67 20.34 -0.72 -11.23
N VAL A 68 19.28 -1.25 -10.62
CA VAL A 68 18.66 -2.48 -11.08
C VAL A 68 18.12 -2.29 -12.49
N LYS A 69 18.53 -3.16 -13.41
CA LYS A 69 18.04 -3.21 -14.79
C LYS A 69 17.23 -4.47 -14.99
N ILE A 70 16.09 -4.31 -15.66
CA ILE A 70 15.16 -5.40 -15.98
C ILE A 70 15.03 -5.45 -17.49
N ARG A 71 15.39 -6.57 -18.10
CA ARG A 71 15.43 -6.74 -19.56
C ARG A 71 14.67 -8.00 -19.95
N GLN A 72 13.71 -7.87 -20.86
CA GLN A 72 13.09 -9.04 -21.50
C GLN A 72 14.16 -9.75 -22.35
N ILE A 73 14.35 -11.05 -22.16
CA ILE A 73 15.31 -11.84 -22.94
C ILE A 73 14.63 -12.90 -23.80
N ASP A 74 13.43 -13.34 -23.39
CA ASP A 74 12.50 -14.21 -24.14
C ASP A 74 11.06 -13.89 -23.70
N PRO A 75 10.01 -14.36 -24.41
CA PRO A 75 8.61 -14.06 -24.08
C PRO A 75 8.19 -14.30 -22.61
N GLU A 76 8.79 -15.29 -21.94
CA GLU A 76 8.50 -15.63 -20.54
C GLU A 76 9.77 -15.63 -19.67
N ARG A 77 10.80 -14.90 -20.11
CA ARG A 77 12.06 -14.79 -19.37
C ARG A 77 12.54 -13.35 -19.30
N VAL A 78 12.84 -12.93 -18.08
CA VAL A 78 13.29 -11.56 -17.77
C VAL A 78 14.59 -11.65 -16.99
N GLN A 79 15.63 -11.03 -17.51
CA GLN A 79 16.90 -10.91 -16.80
C GLN A 79 16.87 -9.68 -15.88
N VAL A 80 17.34 -9.86 -14.64
CA VAL A 80 17.50 -8.83 -13.63
C VAL A 80 18.97 -8.77 -13.22
N SER A 81 19.52 -7.56 -13.19
CA SER A 81 20.93 -7.30 -12.88
C SER A 81 21.11 -5.95 -12.17
N GLY A 82 22.28 -5.69 -11.59
CA GLY A 82 22.64 -4.38 -11.04
C GLY A 82 22.14 -4.09 -9.62
N ALA A 83 21.52 -5.07 -8.96
CA ALA A 83 21.28 -5.01 -7.52
C ALA A 83 22.62 -5.08 -6.78
N MET A 84 22.82 -4.20 -5.80
CA MET A 84 24.03 -4.16 -4.99
C MET A 84 23.67 -4.35 -3.52
N GLY A 85 24.62 -4.82 -2.72
CA GLY A 85 24.45 -5.01 -1.28
C GLY A 85 25.61 -4.42 -0.51
N THR A 86 25.32 -3.95 0.70
CA THR A 86 26.29 -3.61 1.74
C THR A 86 26.03 -4.46 2.97
N PRO A 87 26.98 -4.58 3.92
CA PRO A 87 26.78 -5.36 5.14
C PRO A 87 25.49 -5.00 5.89
N PRO A 88 24.95 -5.94 6.68
CA PRO A 88 23.69 -5.74 7.41
C PRO A 88 23.73 -4.54 8.36
N PRO A 89 22.55 -4.03 8.79
CA PRO A 89 22.47 -3.01 9.82
C PRO A 89 22.99 -3.53 11.17
N ASP A 90 23.56 -2.63 11.95
CA ASP A 90 24.05 -2.82 13.33
C ASP A 90 22.93 -2.95 14.38
N GLN A 91 21.68 -2.91 13.94
CA GLN A 91 20.48 -3.03 14.78
C GLN A 91 19.56 -4.12 14.23
N TYR A 92 18.92 -4.86 15.12
CA TYR A 92 17.76 -5.68 14.80
C TYR A 92 16.53 -4.82 14.62
N LYS A 93 15.67 -5.21 13.69
CA LYS A 93 14.31 -4.68 13.61
C LYS A 93 13.40 -5.53 14.50
N VAL A 94 12.85 -4.92 15.55
CA VAL A 94 11.86 -5.55 16.41
C VAL A 94 10.46 -5.20 15.94
N SER A 95 9.57 -6.19 15.88
CA SER A 95 8.15 -6.03 15.62
C SER A 95 7.37 -6.59 16.81
N ALA A 96 7.00 -5.70 17.73
CA ALA A 96 6.21 -6.05 18.91
C ALA A 96 4.73 -5.79 18.64
N THR A 97 3.86 -6.61 19.21
CA THR A 97 2.41 -6.41 19.13
C THR A 97 1.79 -6.27 20.51
N TYR A 98 0.76 -5.45 20.63
CA TYR A 98 0.01 -5.28 21.86
C TYR A 98 -1.48 -5.07 21.58
N ILE A 99 -2.32 -5.38 22.56
CA ILE A 99 -3.77 -5.16 22.47
C ILE A 99 -4.05 -3.67 22.72
N ASP A 100 -4.71 -3.04 21.76
CA ASP A 100 -5.00 -1.60 21.73
C ASP A 100 -6.51 -1.34 21.66
N GLY A 101 -7.24 -1.95 22.60
CA GLY A 101 -8.71 -1.87 22.66
C GLY A 101 -9.41 -2.81 21.69
N TYR A 102 -10.57 -2.38 21.21
CA TYR A 102 -11.50 -3.18 20.40
C TYR A 102 -11.99 -2.39 19.19
N LYS A 103 -12.17 -3.10 18.07
CA LYS A 103 -12.81 -2.58 16.86
C LYS A 103 -14.09 -3.34 16.56
N ALA A 104 -15.03 -2.63 15.96
CA ALA A 104 -16.27 -3.19 15.44
C ALA A 104 -16.57 -2.54 14.08
N ALA A 105 -17.14 -3.30 13.17
CA ALA A 105 -17.53 -2.82 11.85
C ALA A 105 -18.84 -3.47 11.39
N MET A 106 -19.61 -2.75 10.60
CA MET A 106 -20.82 -3.24 9.95
C MET A 106 -20.85 -2.74 8.51
N SER A 107 -21.23 -3.63 7.59
CA SER A 107 -21.45 -3.30 6.18
C SER A 107 -22.89 -3.55 5.79
N VAL A 108 -23.49 -2.59 5.09
CA VAL A 108 -24.87 -2.64 4.56
C VAL A 108 -24.92 -2.01 3.19
N GLN A 109 -25.93 -2.33 2.40
CA GLN A 109 -26.11 -1.82 1.04
C GLN A 109 -27.21 -0.78 1.00
N PHE A 110 -27.07 0.21 0.11
CA PHE A 110 -28.16 1.09 -0.29
C PHE A 110 -28.37 1.00 -1.80
N ILE A 111 -29.60 0.68 -2.19
CA ILE A 111 -30.01 0.48 -3.58
C ILE A 111 -31.16 1.45 -3.93
N GLY A 112 -31.06 2.12 -5.08
CA GLY A 112 -32.06 3.02 -5.63
C GLY A 112 -31.60 4.48 -5.70
N PHE A 113 -32.58 5.39 -5.82
CA PHE A 113 -32.31 6.83 -5.84
C PHE A 113 -31.63 7.28 -4.54
N ASP A 114 -30.71 8.23 -4.68
CA ASP A 114 -29.98 8.89 -3.58
C ASP A 114 -29.20 7.91 -2.69
N ALA A 115 -28.77 6.76 -3.23
CA ALA A 115 -28.13 5.68 -2.48
C ALA A 115 -26.92 6.18 -1.64
N VAL A 116 -26.08 7.04 -2.22
CA VAL A 116 -24.93 7.66 -1.53
C VAL A 116 -25.37 8.54 -0.36
N GLU A 117 -26.40 9.38 -0.57
CA GLU A 117 -26.90 10.29 0.46
C GLU A 117 -27.54 9.52 1.61
N LYS A 118 -28.37 8.53 1.29
CA LYS A 118 -29.01 7.63 2.25
C LYS A 118 -27.97 6.85 3.07
N ALA A 119 -26.93 6.33 2.42
CA ALA A 119 -25.82 5.66 3.10
C ALA A 119 -25.13 6.60 4.11
N ARG A 120 -24.79 7.82 3.69
CA ARG A 120 -24.18 8.82 4.57
C ARG A 120 -25.10 9.21 5.72
N LEU A 121 -26.41 9.38 5.46
CA LEU A 121 -27.41 9.66 6.49
C LEU A 121 -27.51 8.52 7.51
N HIS A 122 -27.58 7.28 7.04
CA HIS A 122 -27.62 6.09 7.91
C HIS A 122 -26.38 5.99 8.80
N ALA A 123 -25.20 6.27 8.25
CA ALA A 123 -23.96 6.33 9.02
C ALA A 123 -24.01 7.37 10.14
N ARG A 124 -24.43 8.60 9.82
CA ARG A 124 -24.57 9.69 10.81
C ARG A 124 -25.55 9.33 11.93
N MET A 125 -26.73 8.81 11.57
CA MET A 125 -27.74 8.40 12.55
C MET A 125 -27.24 7.26 13.45
N GLY A 126 -26.55 6.28 12.87
CA GLY A 126 -26.00 5.14 13.59
C GLY A 126 -24.94 5.55 14.61
N LEU A 127 -23.98 6.38 14.19
CA LEU A 127 -22.93 6.90 15.06
C LEU A 127 -23.51 7.76 16.18
N GLN A 128 -24.45 8.67 15.87
CA GLN A 128 -25.09 9.50 16.90
C GLN A 128 -25.85 8.66 17.94
N ARG A 129 -26.55 7.60 17.52
CA ARG A 129 -27.22 6.68 18.45
C ARG A 129 -26.22 5.90 19.29
N ALA A 130 -25.09 5.49 18.70
CA ALA A 130 -24.03 4.82 19.41
C ALA A 130 -23.40 5.73 20.48
N ASP A 131 -23.15 7.00 20.16
CA ASP A 131 -22.63 8.00 21.11
C ASP A 131 -23.59 8.19 22.29
N ASN A 132 -24.90 8.26 22.05
CA ASN A 132 -25.90 8.34 23.12
C ASN A 132 -25.84 7.10 24.05
N LEU A 133 -25.70 5.90 23.48
CA LEU A 133 -25.56 4.66 24.28
C LEU A 133 -24.26 4.65 25.09
N LEU A 134 -23.17 5.21 24.57
CA LEU A 134 -21.92 5.35 25.32
C LEU A 134 -22.10 6.28 26.53
N ILE A 135 -22.74 7.45 26.31
CA ILE A 135 -23.03 8.43 27.37
C ILE A 135 -23.91 7.82 28.46
N GLU A 136 -25.02 7.17 28.08
CA GLU A 136 -25.92 6.50 29.01
C GLU A 136 -25.23 5.39 29.82
N ALA A 137 -24.25 4.71 29.21
CA ALA A 137 -23.48 3.65 29.85
C ALA A 137 -22.26 4.13 30.65
N GLY A 138 -21.99 5.45 30.68
CA GLY A 138 -20.81 6.04 31.31
C GLY A 138 -19.48 5.56 30.69
N LEU A 139 -19.46 5.37 29.37
CA LEU A 139 -18.28 4.92 28.62
C LEU A 139 -17.63 6.09 27.86
N GLU A 140 -16.32 5.95 27.64
CA GLU A 140 -15.55 6.88 26.81
C GLU A 140 -16.06 6.96 25.37
N PRO A 141 -15.82 8.07 24.64
CA PRO A 141 -16.16 8.16 23.23
C PRO A 141 -15.33 7.20 22.36
N PHE A 142 -15.75 7.01 21.12
CA PHE A 142 -14.94 6.29 20.14
C PHE A 142 -13.60 7.01 19.90
N SER A 143 -12.50 6.27 20.01
CA SER A 143 -11.16 6.78 19.70
C SER A 143 -10.91 6.99 18.21
N GLU A 144 -11.65 6.28 17.36
CA GLU A 144 -11.60 6.41 15.90
C GLU A 144 -12.94 5.97 15.31
N THR A 145 -13.40 6.66 14.28
CA THR A 145 -14.55 6.28 13.46
C THR A 145 -14.17 6.37 11.99
N ASN A 146 -14.72 5.46 11.18
CA ASN A 146 -14.49 5.45 9.74
C ASN A 146 -15.78 5.07 9.02
N VAL A 147 -16.11 5.84 7.98
CA VAL A 147 -17.29 5.63 7.13
C VAL A 147 -16.81 5.60 5.69
N ASP A 148 -16.93 4.44 5.06
CA ASP A 148 -16.61 4.23 3.65
C ASP A 148 -17.92 3.96 2.89
N VAL A 149 -18.19 4.73 1.85
CA VAL A 149 -19.28 4.45 0.89
C VAL A 149 -18.63 3.95 -0.40
N VAL A 150 -18.54 2.62 -0.54
CA VAL A 150 -17.97 1.95 -1.72
C VAL A 150 -18.93 2.12 -2.89
N GLY A 151 -18.38 2.38 -4.07
CA GLY A 151 -19.11 2.90 -5.20
C GLY A 151 -18.95 4.42 -5.29
N ALA A 152 -19.16 5.17 -4.21
CA ALA A 152 -19.10 6.65 -4.19
C ALA A 152 -17.69 7.25 -4.26
N ASN A 153 -16.70 6.54 -4.81
CA ASN A 153 -15.31 6.99 -4.96
C ASN A 153 -14.63 7.44 -3.66
N GLY A 154 -15.06 6.97 -2.47
CA GLY A 154 -14.52 7.44 -1.19
C GLY A 154 -12.99 7.31 -1.02
N GLN A 155 -12.37 6.31 -1.66
CA GLN A 155 -10.91 6.15 -1.70
C GLN A 155 -10.18 7.27 -2.47
N PHE A 156 -10.87 7.98 -3.37
CA PHE A 156 -10.34 9.10 -4.16
C PHE A 156 -10.59 10.48 -3.50
N GLY A 157 -11.19 10.52 -2.31
CA GLY A 157 -11.61 11.75 -1.63
C GLY A 157 -12.85 12.39 -2.27
N ASP A 158 -13.02 13.71 -2.14
CA ASP A 158 -14.17 14.46 -2.69
C ASP A 158 -14.11 14.63 -4.23
N ARG A 159 -13.29 13.84 -4.93
CA ARG A 159 -13.07 13.92 -6.37
C ARG A 159 -14.07 13.01 -7.07
N ASP A 160 -14.91 13.60 -7.92
CA ASP A 160 -15.88 12.92 -8.81
C ASP A 160 -17.07 12.24 -8.10
N PRO A 161 -18.04 13.02 -7.58
CA PRO A 161 -19.29 12.48 -7.06
C PRO A 161 -20.23 12.09 -8.21
N GLN A 162 -20.16 10.83 -8.66
CA GLN A 162 -21.11 10.31 -9.63
C GLN A 162 -22.42 9.92 -8.94
N GLN A 163 -23.54 10.06 -9.67
CA GLN A 163 -24.81 9.50 -9.23
C GLN A 163 -24.77 7.98 -9.35
N ILE A 164 -24.64 7.30 -8.22
CA ILE A 164 -24.53 5.85 -8.13
C ILE A 164 -25.78 5.31 -7.46
N ARG A 165 -26.38 4.30 -8.10
CA ARG A 165 -27.65 3.71 -7.68
C ARG A 165 -27.49 2.57 -6.67
N GLU A 166 -26.28 2.05 -6.52
CA GLU A 166 -25.97 0.90 -5.66
C GLU A 166 -24.64 1.15 -4.96
N VAL A 167 -24.64 1.16 -3.62
CA VAL A 167 -23.43 1.37 -2.82
C VAL A 167 -23.37 0.42 -1.64
N ASP A 168 -22.16 0.01 -1.26
CA ASP A 168 -21.90 -0.61 0.04
C ASP A 168 -21.43 0.46 1.03
N LEU A 169 -22.17 0.64 2.11
CA LEU A 169 -21.78 1.43 3.26
C LEU A 169 -21.06 0.52 4.26
N LYS A 170 -19.82 0.87 4.60
CA LYS A 170 -19.08 0.29 5.71
C LYS A 170 -18.90 1.36 6.79
N ILE A 171 -19.25 1.02 8.02
CA ILE A 171 -19.00 1.86 9.20
C ILE A 171 -18.16 1.06 10.16
N ALA A 172 -17.11 1.65 10.70
CA ALA A 172 -16.25 1.02 11.68
C ALA A 172 -15.85 2.00 12.78
N VAL A 173 -15.61 1.45 13.97
CA VAL A 173 -15.20 2.22 15.16
C VAL A 173 -14.09 1.51 15.92
N LYS A 174 -13.31 2.27 16.68
CA LYS A 174 -12.42 1.78 17.74
C LYS A 174 -12.82 2.33 19.09
N HIS A 175 -12.78 1.48 20.11
CA HIS A 175 -13.09 1.83 21.48
C HIS A 175 -12.15 1.11 22.46
N ALA A 176 -11.83 1.73 23.60
CA ALA A 176 -10.93 1.14 24.59
C ALA A 176 -11.46 -0.17 25.19
N SER A 177 -12.78 -0.32 25.30
CA SER A 177 -13.47 -1.50 25.83
C SER A 177 -14.35 -2.22 24.80
N LYS A 178 -14.48 -3.54 24.97
CA LYS A 178 -15.37 -4.39 24.17
C LYS A 178 -16.82 -3.94 24.23
N LYS A 179 -17.26 -3.49 25.41
CA LYS A 179 -18.62 -3.01 25.67
C LYS A 179 -18.94 -1.77 24.84
N GLY A 180 -18.04 -0.79 24.75
CA GLY A 180 -18.28 0.40 23.92
C GLY A 180 -18.26 0.09 22.42
N ALA A 181 -17.39 -0.82 21.98
CA ALA A 181 -17.44 -1.30 20.59
C ALA A 181 -18.74 -2.08 20.28
N ASP A 182 -19.33 -2.78 21.26
CA ASP A 182 -20.63 -3.45 21.09
C ASP A 182 -21.82 -2.47 21.07
N ALA A 183 -21.72 -1.35 21.80
CA ALA A 183 -22.73 -0.28 21.75
C ALA A 183 -22.93 0.26 20.34
N PHE A 184 -21.84 0.38 19.56
CA PHE A 184 -21.91 0.68 18.12
C PHE A 184 -22.73 -0.35 17.35
N ILE A 185 -22.44 -1.65 17.52
CA ILE A 185 -23.18 -2.70 16.80
C ILE A 185 -24.66 -2.69 17.22
N GLN A 186 -24.95 -2.48 18.51
CA GLN A 186 -26.32 -2.38 19.03
C GLN A 186 -27.09 -1.23 18.38
N ALA A 187 -26.49 -0.03 18.34
CA ALA A 187 -27.10 1.15 17.74
C ALA A 187 -27.42 0.95 16.26
N LEU A 188 -26.46 0.40 15.50
CA LEU A 188 -26.59 0.20 14.07
C LEU A 188 -27.58 -0.92 13.72
N SER A 189 -27.54 -2.04 14.45
CA SER A 189 -28.52 -3.12 14.29
C SER A 189 -29.95 -2.64 14.57
N GLY A 190 -30.12 -1.78 15.58
CA GLY A 190 -31.40 -1.19 15.95
C GLY A 190 -31.99 -0.22 14.91
N LEU A 191 -31.20 0.21 13.92
CA LEU A 191 -31.67 1.06 12.83
C LEU A 191 -32.18 0.28 11.61
N GLY A 192 -32.04 -1.05 11.56
CA GLY A 192 -32.35 -1.82 10.34
C GLY A 192 -33.76 -1.58 9.79
N LEU A 193 -34.78 -1.52 10.67
CA LEU A 193 -36.18 -1.27 10.27
C LEU A 193 -36.55 0.22 10.19
N ALA A 194 -35.66 1.12 10.62
CA ALA A 194 -35.85 2.58 10.61
C ALA A 194 -34.88 3.30 9.65
N ALA A 195 -34.18 2.54 8.80
CA ALA A 195 -33.26 3.08 7.83
C ALA A 195 -34.00 3.73 6.64
N PRO A 196 -33.34 4.64 5.89
CA PRO A 196 -33.89 5.11 4.62
C PRO A 196 -34.22 3.93 3.68
N PRO A 197 -35.24 4.05 2.83
CA PRO A 197 -35.63 2.98 1.92
C PRO A 197 -34.50 2.67 0.93
N GLY A 198 -34.26 1.37 0.71
CA GLY A 198 -33.16 0.86 -0.10
C GLY A 198 -32.06 0.15 0.69
N LEU A 199 -32.16 0.09 2.03
CA LEU A 199 -31.26 -0.71 2.86
C LEU A 199 -31.40 -2.20 2.52
N ALA A 200 -30.27 -2.85 2.18
CA ALA A 200 -30.17 -4.29 2.01
C ALA A 200 -28.99 -4.85 2.82
N VAL A 201 -29.09 -6.10 3.27
CA VAL A 201 -28.06 -6.77 4.06
C VAL A 201 -27.81 -8.16 3.47
N PHE A 202 -26.61 -8.36 2.93
CA PHE A 202 -26.19 -9.66 2.39
C PHE A 202 -25.59 -10.58 3.45
N GLN A 203 -24.83 -10.02 4.41
CA GLN A 203 -24.14 -10.79 5.44
C GLN A 203 -25.12 -11.31 6.51
N SER A 204 -25.02 -12.60 6.85
CA SER A 204 -25.83 -13.20 7.91
C SER A 204 -25.30 -12.91 9.30
N GLY A 205 -26.18 -12.45 10.20
CA GLY A 205 -25.89 -12.33 11.63
C GLY A 205 -25.30 -10.98 12.05
N ARG A 206 -25.28 -10.77 13.37
CA ARG A 206 -24.76 -9.54 13.99
C ARG A 206 -23.23 -9.63 14.12
N PRO A 207 -22.45 -8.66 13.59
CA PRO A 207 -21.00 -8.62 13.79
C PRO A 207 -20.64 -8.54 15.28
N LYS A 208 -19.45 -9.01 15.65
CA LYS A 208 -18.95 -8.95 17.03
C LYS A 208 -17.72 -8.05 17.12
N PRO A 209 -17.55 -7.28 18.20
CA PRO A 209 -16.29 -6.59 18.46
C PRO A 209 -15.11 -7.57 18.54
N SER A 210 -13.97 -7.14 18.02
CA SER A 210 -12.71 -7.89 18.02
C SER A 210 -11.58 -7.06 18.63
N PRO A 211 -10.58 -7.66 19.30
CA PRO A 211 -9.42 -6.92 19.77
C PRO A 211 -8.68 -6.24 18.62
N VAL A 212 -8.20 -5.02 18.84
CA VAL A 212 -7.24 -4.37 17.97
C VAL A 212 -5.86 -4.84 18.40
N VAL A 213 -5.12 -5.51 17.51
CA VAL A 213 -3.71 -5.84 17.75
C VAL A 213 -2.87 -4.83 16.99
N ARG A 214 -2.12 -3.98 17.69
CA ARG A 214 -1.30 -2.95 17.07
C ARG A 214 0.15 -3.40 16.98
N LEU A 215 0.79 -3.12 15.84
CA LEU A 215 2.22 -3.29 15.63
C LEU A 215 2.96 -2.06 16.13
N PHE A 216 3.97 -2.26 16.96
CA PHE A 216 4.97 -1.28 17.33
C PHE A 216 6.34 -1.79 16.87
N SER A 217 7.06 -0.98 16.08
CA SER A 217 8.36 -1.36 15.54
C SER A 217 9.43 -0.39 16.02
N PHE A 218 10.58 -0.94 16.42
CA PHE A 218 11.75 -0.17 16.83
C PHE A 218 13.03 -0.91 16.45
N LEU A 219 14.15 -0.22 16.56
CA LEU A 219 15.48 -0.77 16.29
C LEU A 219 16.16 -1.07 17.63
N LEU A 220 16.76 -2.25 17.75
CA LEU A 220 17.45 -2.72 18.95
C LEU A 220 18.93 -2.99 18.59
N PRO A 221 19.92 -2.36 19.24
CA PRO A 221 21.32 -2.61 18.95
C PRO A 221 21.68 -4.10 19.08
N ARG A 222 22.41 -4.65 18.10
CA ARG A 222 22.73 -6.09 18.09
C ARG A 222 23.59 -6.52 19.28
N ASN A 223 24.40 -5.62 19.82
CA ASN A 223 25.26 -5.88 20.98
C ASN A 223 24.51 -5.93 22.32
N GLU A 224 23.20 -5.62 22.34
CA GLU A 224 22.35 -5.71 23.54
C GLU A 224 21.64 -7.07 23.67
N ILE A 225 21.73 -7.95 22.66
CA ILE A 225 21.09 -9.27 22.69
C ILE A 225 22.14 -10.38 22.72
N GLU A 226 21.97 -11.30 23.66
CA GLU A 226 22.65 -12.59 23.66
C GLU A 226 21.75 -13.64 22.99
N MET A 227 22.26 -14.34 21.97
CA MET A 227 21.52 -15.40 21.30
C MET A 227 21.95 -16.76 21.87
N GLN A 228 21.00 -17.66 22.11
CA GLN A 228 21.27 -19.03 22.53
C GLN A 228 20.61 -20.00 21.54
N ILE A 229 21.37 -21.00 21.09
CA ILE A 229 20.86 -22.13 20.33
C ILE A 229 20.82 -23.33 21.25
N GLU A 230 19.64 -23.90 21.42
CA GLU A 230 19.43 -25.14 22.18
C GLU A 230 19.24 -26.31 21.20
N ASN A 231 19.99 -27.39 21.40
CA ASN A 231 19.83 -28.64 20.66
C ASN A 231 19.94 -29.82 21.62
N GLY A 232 18.80 -30.28 22.15
CA GLY A 232 18.77 -31.21 23.28
C GLY A 232 19.38 -30.56 24.53
N ASP A 233 20.31 -31.25 25.19
CA ASP A 233 21.02 -30.73 26.37
C ASP A 233 22.16 -29.75 26.02
N ALA A 234 22.49 -29.59 24.73
CA ALA A 234 23.54 -28.67 24.30
C ALA A 234 22.98 -27.26 24.13
N VAL A 235 23.42 -26.34 24.99
CA VAL A 235 23.17 -24.90 24.86
C VAL A 235 24.44 -24.22 24.35
N ARG A 236 24.33 -23.48 23.24
CA ARG A 236 25.42 -22.67 22.71
C ARG A 236 25.02 -21.20 22.65
N THR A 237 25.73 -20.38 23.41
CA THR A 237 25.64 -18.93 23.32
C THR A 237 26.40 -18.41 22.11
N LEU A 238 25.77 -17.50 21.36
CA LEU A 238 26.32 -16.81 20.21
C LEU A 238 26.24 -15.31 20.44
N LYS A 239 27.29 -14.61 19.99
CA LYS A 239 27.27 -13.17 19.79
C LYS A 239 27.18 -12.90 18.31
N ASP A 240 26.25 -12.03 17.92
CA ASP A 240 26.17 -11.60 16.54
C ASP A 240 27.39 -10.76 16.16
N GLN A 241 27.77 -10.82 14.89
CA GLN A 241 28.85 -10.01 14.36
C GLN A 241 28.32 -8.61 14.04
N VAL A 242 28.90 -7.60 14.67
CA VAL A 242 28.64 -6.19 14.32
C VAL A 242 29.57 -5.79 13.19
N PHE A 243 29.01 -5.38 12.05
CA PHE A 243 29.78 -4.91 10.91
C PHE A 243 30.04 -3.41 11.02
N GLU A 244 31.27 -2.99 10.74
CA GLU A 244 31.64 -1.57 10.67
C GLU A 244 31.04 -0.91 9.42
N ARG A 245 29.80 -0.44 9.56
CA ARG A 245 28.98 0.13 8.49
C ARG A 245 29.66 1.26 7.72
N GLU A 246 30.40 2.13 8.41
CA GLU A 246 31.05 3.31 7.84
C GLU A 246 32.06 2.97 6.74
N LYS A 247 32.68 1.78 6.83
CA LYS A 247 33.63 1.27 5.82
C LYS A 247 32.95 0.89 4.51
N TYR A 248 31.62 0.71 4.51
CA TYR A 248 30.85 0.19 3.38
C TYR A 248 29.73 1.14 2.92
N VAL A 249 29.69 2.39 3.42
CA VAL A 249 28.72 3.38 2.95
C VAL A 249 29.05 3.76 1.51
N ARG A 250 28.32 3.18 0.56
CA ARG A 250 28.38 3.58 -0.83
C ARG A 250 27.71 4.95 -0.99
N LYS A 251 28.42 5.92 -1.58
CA LYS A 251 27.80 7.14 -2.11
C LYS A 251 27.08 6.77 -3.40
N VAL A 252 25.75 6.66 -3.36
CA VAL A 252 24.95 6.47 -4.56
C VAL A 252 24.83 7.82 -5.27
N ASN A 253 25.55 7.98 -6.38
CA ASN A 253 25.38 9.15 -7.25
C ASN A 253 24.17 8.91 -8.15
N ILE A 254 23.01 9.45 -7.74
CA ILE A 254 21.77 9.33 -8.50
C ILE A 254 21.68 10.48 -9.49
N VAL A 255 21.72 10.14 -10.77
CA VAL A 255 21.40 11.09 -11.85
C VAL A 255 19.88 11.21 -11.90
N LEU A 256 19.37 12.37 -11.46
CA LEU A 256 17.96 12.69 -11.59
C LEU A 256 17.60 12.97 -13.05
N PRO A 257 16.33 12.77 -13.45
CA PRO A 257 15.88 13.15 -14.78
C PRO A 257 16.12 14.64 -15.05
N ALA A 258 16.52 14.97 -16.28
CA ALA A 258 16.71 16.35 -16.69
C ALA A 258 15.40 17.15 -16.60
N ALA A 259 15.51 18.47 -16.45
CA ALA A 259 14.36 19.35 -16.56
C ALA A 259 13.71 19.21 -17.94
N VAL A 260 12.38 19.17 -17.96
CA VAL A 260 11.60 19.10 -19.19
C VAL A 260 11.27 20.50 -19.69
N ASP A 261 11.29 20.69 -21.01
CA ASP A 261 10.85 21.92 -21.67
C ASP A 261 9.32 21.96 -21.77
N THR A 262 8.70 22.88 -21.05
CA THR A 262 7.25 23.07 -21.03
C THR A 262 6.76 24.11 -22.05
N GLY A 263 7.62 24.62 -22.93
CA GLY A 263 7.27 25.57 -24.00
C GLY A 263 6.56 24.92 -25.20
N GLN A 264 6.48 23.60 -25.23
CA GLN A 264 5.73 22.84 -26.23
C GLN A 264 4.23 22.84 -25.92
N GLU A 265 3.40 22.53 -26.92
CA GLU A 265 1.98 22.28 -26.69
C GLU A 265 1.78 21.03 -25.83
N MET A 266 1.01 21.16 -24.75
CA MET A 266 0.86 20.14 -23.71
C MET A 266 -0.55 19.57 -23.68
N VAL A 267 -0.66 18.28 -23.36
CA VAL A 267 -1.92 17.60 -23.07
C VAL A 267 -1.78 16.77 -21.80
N SER A 268 -2.88 16.61 -21.06
CA SER A 268 -2.92 15.84 -19.82
C SER A 268 -3.45 14.43 -20.08
N VAL A 269 -2.62 13.41 -19.82
CA VAL A 269 -3.00 11.99 -19.97
C VAL A 269 -3.00 11.26 -18.62
N PRO A 270 -3.90 10.28 -18.39
CA PRO A 270 -3.87 9.49 -17.16
C PRO A 270 -2.52 8.78 -16.96
N LEU A 271 -1.98 8.78 -15.74
CA LEU A 271 -0.68 8.19 -15.42
C LEU A 271 -0.58 6.71 -15.82
N VAL A 272 -1.66 5.94 -15.75
CA VAL A 272 -1.71 4.53 -16.20
C VAL A 272 -1.24 4.31 -17.64
N LYS A 273 -1.39 5.32 -18.51
CA LYS A 273 -0.90 5.28 -19.89
C LYS A 273 0.62 5.42 -20.00
N LEU A 274 1.25 6.03 -19.01
CA LEU A 274 2.69 6.32 -18.98
C LEU A 274 3.47 5.38 -18.06
N ALA A 275 2.82 4.80 -17.05
CA ALA A 275 3.50 4.03 -16.02
C ALA A 275 2.71 2.79 -15.59
N TRP A 276 3.46 1.80 -15.08
CA TRP A 276 2.94 0.77 -14.18
C TRP A 276 3.01 1.28 -12.75
N GLY A 277 2.23 0.67 -11.86
CA GLY A 277 2.14 1.14 -10.49
C GLY A 277 1.68 0.06 -9.53
N ARG A 278 2.43 -0.09 -8.44
CA ARG A 278 2.09 -1.02 -7.35
C ARG A 278 2.35 -0.38 -6.00
N SER A 279 1.56 -0.76 -5.01
CA SER A 279 1.65 -0.24 -3.66
C SER A 279 1.38 -1.32 -2.62
N GLY A 280 1.81 -1.07 -1.40
CA GLY A 280 1.60 -1.96 -0.28
C GLY A 280 2.04 -1.33 1.03
N ASP A 281 1.83 -2.04 2.13
CA ASP A 281 2.08 -1.50 3.45
C ASP A 281 3.54 -1.62 3.87
N LYS A 282 3.93 -0.72 4.77
CA LYS A 282 5.18 -0.78 5.52
C LYS A 282 4.90 -0.41 6.97
N GLY A 283 4.19 -1.28 7.68
CA GLY A 283 3.64 -0.99 9.00
C GLY A 283 2.44 -0.04 8.87
N ASP A 284 2.51 1.14 9.49
CA ASP A 284 1.50 2.20 9.32
C ASP A 284 1.78 3.13 8.12
N ASN A 285 2.87 2.90 7.42
CA ASN A 285 3.23 3.63 6.21
C ASN A 285 2.75 2.87 4.97
N ALA A 286 2.63 3.56 3.83
CA ALA A 286 2.41 2.93 2.54
C ALA A 286 3.58 3.21 1.59
N ASN A 287 3.95 2.20 0.83
CA ASN A 287 4.83 2.30 -0.32
C ASN A 287 4.00 2.50 -1.60
N ILE A 288 4.47 3.35 -2.52
CA ILE A 288 3.96 3.40 -3.90
C ILE A 288 5.15 3.41 -4.87
N GLY A 289 5.28 2.37 -5.69
CA GLY A 289 6.23 2.31 -6.80
C GLY A 289 5.56 2.67 -8.13
N ILE A 290 6.14 3.60 -8.87
CA ILE A 290 5.70 4.02 -10.21
C ILE A 290 6.84 3.77 -11.20
N ILE A 291 6.60 2.95 -12.22
CA ILE A 291 7.61 2.55 -13.21
C ILE A 291 7.23 3.09 -14.57
N ALA A 292 8.07 3.92 -15.19
CA ALA A 292 7.81 4.43 -16.52
C ALA A 292 7.76 3.28 -17.54
N ARG A 293 6.68 3.20 -18.35
CA ARG A 293 6.55 2.22 -19.43
C ARG A 293 7.61 2.42 -20.52
N ARG A 294 8.07 3.66 -20.70
CA ARG A 294 9.19 4.05 -21.58
C ARG A 294 10.10 5.02 -20.83
N ALA A 295 11.41 4.90 -21.03
CA ALA A 295 12.40 5.75 -20.37
C ALA A 295 12.17 7.25 -20.63
N GLU A 296 11.71 7.61 -21.84
CA GLU A 296 11.40 8.99 -22.24
C GLU A 296 10.28 9.66 -21.42
N TYR A 297 9.46 8.88 -20.71
CA TYR A 297 8.40 9.41 -19.84
C TYR A 297 8.93 9.82 -18.46
N ALA A 298 10.04 9.25 -18.00
CA ALA A 298 10.54 9.45 -16.64
C ALA A 298 10.77 10.92 -16.25
N PRO A 299 11.32 11.81 -17.11
CA PRO A 299 11.44 13.23 -16.80
C PRO A 299 10.12 13.93 -16.52
N TRP A 300 9.06 13.60 -17.27
CA TRP A 300 7.73 14.16 -17.10
C TRP A 300 7.06 13.66 -15.82
N LEU A 301 7.20 12.36 -15.52
CA LEU A 301 6.72 11.75 -14.28
C LEU A 301 7.40 12.38 -13.06
N TRP A 302 8.73 12.52 -13.10
CA TRP A 302 9.52 13.11 -12.01
C TRP A 302 9.16 14.57 -11.73
N LYS A 303 8.84 15.33 -12.78
CA LYS A 303 8.41 16.73 -12.68
C LYS A 303 7.00 16.86 -12.11
N ALA A 304 6.05 16.04 -12.58
CA ALA A 304 4.64 16.15 -12.21
C ALA A 304 4.32 15.55 -10.83
N LEU A 305 5.02 14.47 -10.46
CA LEU A 305 4.79 13.72 -9.23
C LEU A 305 5.86 14.08 -8.19
N ASP A 306 5.80 15.31 -7.67
CA ASP A 306 6.60 15.72 -6.53
C ASP A 306 5.95 15.36 -5.19
N GLU A 307 6.72 15.49 -4.10
CA GLU A 307 6.24 15.15 -2.76
C GLU A 307 4.99 15.97 -2.37
N LYS A 308 4.86 17.20 -2.87
CA LYS A 308 3.71 18.06 -2.61
C LYS A 308 2.47 17.51 -3.32
N THR A 309 2.57 17.19 -4.61
CA THR A 309 1.49 16.57 -5.39
C THR A 309 1.02 15.27 -4.75
N ILE A 310 1.96 14.38 -4.37
CA ILE A 310 1.59 13.11 -3.70
C ILE A 310 0.90 13.37 -2.37
N ARG A 311 1.43 14.30 -1.55
CA ARG A 311 0.79 14.65 -0.28
C ARG A 311 -0.63 15.18 -0.47
N GLU A 312 -0.87 16.00 -1.49
CA GLU A 312 -2.20 16.53 -1.83
C GLU A 312 -3.17 15.46 -2.35
N ILE A 313 -2.68 14.46 -3.08
CA ILE A 313 -3.51 13.35 -3.56
C ILE A 313 -3.98 12.46 -2.40
N PHE A 314 -3.11 12.22 -1.41
CA PHE A 314 -3.39 11.32 -0.29
C PHE A 314 -3.73 12.05 1.02
N SER A 315 -4.00 13.35 0.99
CA SER A 315 -4.23 14.16 2.19
C SER A 315 -5.45 13.71 2.99
N HIS A 316 -6.50 13.23 2.31
CA HIS A 316 -7.71 12.68 2.95
C HIS A 316 -7.44 11.40 3.74
N PHE A 317 -6.33 10.71 3.47
CA PHE A 317 -5.87 9.60 4.29
C PHE A 317 -5.01 10.02 5.49
N GLY A 318 -4.69 11.31 5.64
CA GLY A 318 -3.92 11.83 6.77
C GLY A 318 -2.41 11.67 6.64
N VAL A 319 -1.89 11.54 5.41
CA VAL A 319 -0.44 11.43 5.18
C VAL A 319 0.32 12.61 5.80
N THR A 320 1.35 12.30 6.59
CA THR A 320 2.08 13.32 7.36
C THR A 320 3.37 13.77 6.69
N ARG A 321 4.01 12.87 5.93
CA ARG A 321 5.22 13.13 5.16
C ARG A 321 5.28 12.16 3.99
N VAL A 322 5.85 12.61 2.88
CA VAL A 322 6.16 11.79 1.71
C VAL A 322 7.67 11.82 1.53
N GLU A 323 8.28 10.65 1.36
CA GLU A 323 9.67 10.53 0.91
C GLU A 323 9.66 10.02 -0.52
N ARG A 324 10.47 10.63 -1.40
CA ARG A 324 10.50 10.33 -2.83
C ARG A 324 11.91 9.93 -3.28
N PHE A 325 12.02 8.79 -3.94
CA PHE A 325 13.29 8.22 -4.41
C PHE A 325 13.23 7.92 -5.91
N PHE A 326 14.22 8.37 -6.67
CA PHE A 326 14.36 8.01 -8.08
C PHE A 326 15.24 6.77 -8.23
N LEU A 327 14.86 5.84 -9.10
CA LEU A 327 15.64 4.66 -9.48
C LEU A 327 15.98 4.72 -10.97
N PRO A 328 17.19 5.19 -11.33
CA PRO A 328 17.60 5.34 -12.74
C PRO A 328 17.57 4.03 -13.53
N GLY A 329 17.95 2.90 -12.91
CA GLY A 329 18.05 1.61 -13.60
C GLY A 329 16.72 1.11 -14.18
N THR A 330 15.62 1.36 -13.47
CA THR A 330 14.25 0.98 -13.88
C THR A 330 13.42 2.15 -14.38
N ASN A 331 13.95 3.38 -14.41
CA ASN A 331 13.20 4.60 -14.70
C ASN A 331 11.96 4.74 -13.79
N ALA A 332 12.13 4.43 -12.50
CA ALA A 332 11.04 4.38 -11.56
C ALA A 332 11.14 5.45 -10.46
N ILE A 333 10.00 5.72 -9.82
CA ILE A 333 9.89 6.58 -8.65
C ILE A 333 9.25 5.76 -7.53
N ASN A 334 9.89 5.73 -6.38
CA ASN A 334 9.39 5.09 -5.19
C ASN A 334 9.00 6.13 -4.15
N TYR A 335 7.82 5.99 -3.57
CA TYR A 335 7.32 6.85 -2.51
C TYR A 335 7.11 6.06 -1.23
N VAL A 336 7.42 6.69 -0.10
CA VAL A 336 7.02 6.22 1.23
C VAL A 336 6.14 7.28 1.88
N LEU A 337 4.87 6.95 2.11
CA LEU A 337 3.87 7.81 2.73
C LEU A 337 3.79 7.46 4.22
N LEU A 338 4.18 8.39 5.09
CA LEU A 338 4.26 8.13 6.53
C LEU A 338 2.91 8.31 7.25
N ARG A 339 2.54 7.30 8.05
CA ARG A 339 1.33 7.23 8.91
C ARG A 339 0.03 7.44 8.14
N VAL A 340 -0.13 6.73 7.02
CA VAL A 340 -1.25 6.92 6.09
C VAL A 340 -2.29 5.79 6.19
N LEU A 341 -1.99 4.70 6.88
CA LEU A 341 -2.84 3.50 6.89
C LEU A 341 -3.81 3.41 8.09
N GLY A 342 -3.76 4.33 9.05
CA GLY A 342 -4.68 4.33 10.20
C GLY A 342 -4.30 3.33 11.31
N GLY A 343 -3.00 3.17 11.54
CA GLY A 343 -2.40 2.21 12.47
C GLY A 343 -1.84 0.95 11.81
N GLY A 344 -1.81 0.88 10.47
CA GLY A 344 -1.35 -0.28 9.70
C GLY A 344 -2.36 -1.41 9.57
N GLY A 345 -2.02 -2.44 8.76
CA GLY A 345 -2.94 -3.49 8.30
C GLY A 345 -3.81 -4.14 9.36
N VAL A 346 -3.25 -4.43 10.54
CA VAL A 346 -3.96 -5.14 11.61
C VAL A 346 -4.83 -4.20 12.45
N ALA A 347 -4.34 -2.98 12.70
CA ALA A 347 -5.03 -2.03 13.57
C ALA A 347 -6.05 -1.18 12.81
N SER A 348 -5.87 -0.95 11.52
CA SER A 348 -6.71 -0.06 10.73
C SER A 348 -8.16 -0.51 10.66
N ILE A 349 -9.05 0.48 10.60
CA ILE A 349 -10.49 0.31 10.35
C ILE A 349 -10.90 0.82 8.97
N ARG A 350 -9.96 1.17 8.10
CA ARG A 350 -10.19 1.65 6.72
C ARG A 350 -10.55 0.51 5.77
N LEU A 351 -11.15 0.82 4.62
CA LEU A 351 -11.46 -0.17 3.59
C LEU A 351 -10.21 -0.88 3.02
N ASP A 352 -9.15 -0.12 2.72
CA ASP A 352 -7.86 -0.66 2.27
C ASP A 352 -6.79 -0.44 3.37
N PRO A 353 -6.72 -1.32 4.38
CA PRO A 353 -5.81 -1.16 5.51
C PRO A 353 -4.34 -1.43 5.15
N GLN A 354 -4.07 -1.96 3.95
CA GLN A 354 -2.73 -2.33 3.47
C GLN A 354 -2.23 -1.42 2.33
N GLY A 355 -3.02 -0.42 1.92
CA GLY A 355 -2.66 0.50 0.84
C GLY A 355 -2.46 -0.16 -0.53
N LYS A 356 -3.07 -1.33 -0.78
CA LYS A 356 -2.92 -2.06 -2.06
C LYS A 356 -3.53 -1.31 -3.25
N ALA A 357 -4.52 -0.46 -2.99
CA ALA A 357 -5.19 0.35 -4.00
C ALA A 357 -4.49 1.70 -4.27
N TYR A 358 -3.51 2.11 -3.45
CA TYR A 358 -2.94 3.46 -3.52
C TYR A 358 -2.24 3.76 -4.84
N ALA A 359 -1.52 2.79 -5.41
CA ALA A 359 -0.99 2.93 -6.75
C ALA A 359 -2.11 3.13 -7.77
N GLN A 360 -3.22 2.39 -7.67
CA GLN A 360 -4.35 2.55 -8.59
C GLN A 360 -5.00 3.93 -8.46
N ILE A 361 -5.11 4.49 -7.24
CA ILE A 361 -5.54 5.88 -7.02
C ILE A 361 -4.59 6.85 -7.74
N LEU A 362 -3.28 6.68 -7.57
CA LEU A 362 -2.28 7.56 -8.20
C LEU A 362 -2.27 7.41 -9.73
N LEU A 363 -2.48 6.21 -10.26
CA LEU A 363 -2.52 5.93 -11.69
C LEU A 363 -3.69 6.65 -12.42
N HIS A 364 -4.71 7.12 -11.70
CA HIS A 364 -5.76 7.99 -12.24
C HIS A 364 -5.32 9.46 -12.40
N HIS A 365 -4.26 9.89 -11.70
CA HIS A 365 -3.77 11.25 -11.77
C HIS A 365 -3.32 11.58 -13.20
N LYS A 366 -3.62 12.80 -13.67
CA LYS A 366 -3.27 13.22 -15.02
C LYS A 366 -1.88 13.85 -15.04
N ILE A 367 -1.06 13.43 -16.00
CA ILE A 367 0.30 13.93 -16.21
C ILE A 367 0.31 14.82 -17.45
N PRO A 368 0.79 16.08 -17.34
CA PRO A 368 1.02 16.92 -18.49
C PRO A 368 2.25 16.42 -19.27
N ILE A 369 2.07 16.15 -20.57
CA ILE A 369 3.12 15.76 -21.52
C ILE A 369 2.95 16.51 -22.86
N PRO A 370 3.97 16.60 -23.72
CA PRO A 370 3.83 17.20 -25.04
C PRO A 370 2.83 16.41 -25.91
N VAL A 371 2.06 17.11 -26.74
CA VAL A 371 1.08 16.48 -27.66
C VAL A 371 1.74 15.41 -28.52
N LYS A 372 2.91 15.69 -29.10
CA LYS A 372 3.69 14.73 -29.92
C LYS A 372 4.09 13.46 -29.17
N MET A 373 4.22 13.53 -27.85
CA MET A 373 4.48 12.36 -27.01
C MET A 373 3.19 11.58 -26.76
N ALA A 374 2.09 12.30 -26.49
CA ALA A 374 0.78 11.70 -26.26
C ALA A 374 0.26 10.92 -27.49
N GLU A 375 0.51 11.40 -28.70
CA GLU A 375 0.15 10.73 -29.96
C GLU A 375 0.80 9.34 -30.13
N LYS A 376 1.91 9.08 -29.42
CA LYS A 376 2.64 7.79 -29.48
C LYS A 376 2.21 6.79 -28.40
N ILE A 377 1.25 7.18 -27.56
CA ILE A 377 0.68 6.33 -26.51
C ILE A 377 -0.41 5.47 -27.16
N SER A 378 -0.21 4.16 -27.13
CA SER A 378 -1.21 3.17 -27.54
C SER A 378 -2.41 3.08 -26.60
#